data_AF-A0A931EI50-F1
#
_entry.id   AF-A0A931EI50-F1
#
_cell.length_a   1.000
_cell.length_b   1.000
_cell.length_c   1.000
_cell.angle_alpha   90.00
_cell.angle_beta   90.00
_cell.angle_gamma   90.00
#
_symmetry.space_group_name_H-M   'P 1'
#
loop_
_entity.id
_entity.type
_entity.pdbx_description
1 polymer ?
#
loop_
_entity_poly.entity_id
_entity_poly.type
_entity_poly.pdbx_seq_one_letter_code
_entity_poly.pdbx_strand_id
1 'polypeptide(L)'
;MGLLTDYLAAALKSAQYRPGEGGFLEVTVPDVTGLLVRGRSFEECRERLQDELELWLSKSLLAHQPLPELSGAGTQLQQLALETTPSTNPTEQIILKTVRTILEEVRSQRRGSRLEERSQPQAQQSRPEGSRIVTGDPRRPEPKRTSVRVSDYVSEAGLSLQLSRNGSNEVEEKTLERVSSFLGERFGSLEGLYEKLKVAATKGGGEFQYSLASSSQNDIGIVTQFCTILKETGFLKTYTYSSKQRRVYGRLTAEGKLNNFLTGGWLERYSKSVVQLALRRRNLPHDLLANPVLVYPNGDRFEIDLMARTPSKFLMVECKTGNYDVALERHQRIAQDLRIPAKQVLYVLLSVPEQVLDELENQWGFTFANEKTLEAELEKLLA
;
A
#
# COMPACT_ATOMS: atom_id res chain seq x y z
N MET A 1 -2.30 -13.85 -29.21
CA MET A 1 -1.81 -13.88 -27.82
C MET A 1 -0.52 -13.07 -27.78
N GLY A 2 -0.10 -12.60 -26.60
CA GLY A 2 1.07 -11.72 -26.50
C GLY A 2 2.39 -12.50 -26.54
N LEU A 3 3.44 -11.88 -27.07
CA LEU A 3 4.77 -12.48 -27.27
C LEU A 3 5.34 -13.15 -26.01
N LEU A 4 5.14 -12.53 -24.84
CA LEU A 4 5.54 -13.07 -23.54
C LEU A 4 4.75 -14.32 -23.15
N THR A 5 3.44 -14.31 -23.37
CA THR A 5 2.54 -15.44 -23.06
C THR A 5 2.88 -16.65 -23.92
N ASP A 6 3.18 -16.42 -25.20
CA ASP A 6 3.52 -17.48 -26.15
C ASP A 6 4.87 -18.13 -25.79
N TYR A 7 5.85 -17.32 -25.37
CA TYR A 7 7.15 -17.82 -24.89
C TYR A 7 7.02 -18.67 -23.62
N LEU A 8 6.26 -18.18 -22.62
CA LEU A 8 6.03 -18.92 -21.37
C LEU A 8 5.29 -20.23 -21.62
N ALA A 9 4.27 -20.22 -22.48
CA ALA A 9 3.53 -21.42 -22.85
C ALA A 9 4.42 -22.45 -23.56
N ALA A 10 5.31 -22.01 -24.45
CA ALA A 10 6.25 -22.88 -25.14
C ALA A 10 7.25 -23.54 -24.17
N ALA A 11 7.81 -22.76 -23.25
CA ALA A 11 8.73 -23.27 -22.22
C ALA A 11 8.05 -24.24 -21.24
N LEU A 12 6.81 -23.99 -20.83
CA LEU A 12 6.05 -24.93 -20.01
C LEU A 12 5.73 -26.23 -20.76
N LYS A 13 5.55 -26.16 -22.08
CA LYS A 13 5.31 -27.34 -22.92
C LYS A 13 6.55 -28.19 -23.13
N SER A 14 7.75 -27.60 -23.09
CA SER A 14 9.02 -28.33 -23.19
C SER A 14 9.56 -28.85 -21.85
N ALA A 15 8.83 -28.62 -20.75
CA ALA A 15 9.21 -29.08 -19.42
C ALA A 15 9.33 -30.61 -19.33
N GLN A 16 10.43 -31.09 -18.73
CA GLN A 16 10.70 -32.50 -18.48
C GLN A 16 10.62 -32.80 -16.98
N TYR A 17 9.82 -33.81 -16.63
CA TYR A 17 9.63 -34.25 -15.26
C TYR A 17 10.41 -35.54 -15.00
N ARG A 18 11.14 -35.60 -13.88
CA ARG A 18 11.91 -36.78 -13.46
C ARG A 18 11.65 -37.08 -11.99
N PRO A 19 11.62 -38.36 -11.59
CA PRO A 19 11.57 -38.72 -10.17
C PRO A 19 12.88 -38.31 -9.48
N GLY A 20 12.75 -37.65 -8.33
CA GLY A 20 13.84 -37.22 -7.46
C GLY A 20 13.84 -37.97 -6.12
N GLU A 21 14.86 -37.72 -5.30
CA GLU A 21 14.98 -38.36 -3.98
C GLU A 21 13.89 -37.91 -3.00
N GLY A 22 13.49 -38.80 -2.08
CA GLY A 22 12.53 -38.47 -1.03
C GLY A 22 11.08 -38.32 -1.48
N GLY A 23 10.71 -38.87 -2.64
CA GLY A 23 9.33 -38.83 -3.16
C GLY A 23 8.97 -37.50 -3.84
N PHE A 24 9.96 -36.69 -4.20
CA PHE A 24 9.76 -35.46 -4.97
C PHE A 24 9.86 -35.74 -6.47
N LEU A 25 9.16 -34.95 -7.27
CA LEU A 25 9.35 -34.80 -8.71
C LEU A 25 10.21 -33.57 -8.95
N GLU A 26 11.20 -33.72 -9.82
CA GLU A 26 12.01 -32.61 -10.33
C GLU A 26 11.52 -32.25 -11.72
N VAL A 27 11.45 -30.96 -12.02
CA VAL A 27 11.11 -30.46 -13.34
C VAL A 27 12.18 -29.49 -13.83
N THR A 28 12.57 -29.67 -15.08
CA THR A 28 13.53 -28.80 -15.78
C THR A 28 12.98 -28.42 -17.15
N VAL A 29 13.46 -27.32 -17.70
CA VAL A 29 13.19 -26.92 -19.09
C VAL A 29 14.53 -27.02 -19.83
N PRO A 30 14.72 -28.00 -20.74
CA PRO A 30 16.04 -28.31 -21.33
C PRO A 30 16.73 -27.11 -21.97
N ASP A 31 15.96 -26.27 -22.67
CA ASP A 31 16.47 -25.11 -23.38
C ASP A 31 16.76 -23.91 -22.44
N VAL A 32 16.29 -23.97 -21.19
CA VAL A 32 16.45 -22.91 -20.19
C VAL A 32 17.44 -23.38 -19.11
N THR A 33 18.70 -22.96 -19.25
CA THR A 33 19.77 -23.42 -18.36
C THR A 33 19.61 -22.87 -16.94
N GLY A 34 19.78 -23.74 -15.94
CA GLY A 34 19.75 -23.38 -14.53
C GLY A 34 18.36 -23.36 -13.88
N LEU A 35 17.30 -23.68 -14.63
CA LEU A 35 15.93 -23.75 -14.11
C LEU A 35 15.60 -25.20 -13.69
N LEU A 36 15.69 -25.45 -12.38
CA LEU A 36 15.27 -26.72 -11.76
C LEU A 36 14.33 -26.44 -10.60
N VAL A 37 13.18 -27.10 -10.61
CA VAL A 37 12.13 -26.95 -9.60
C VAL A 37 11.75 -28.31 -9.05
N ARG A 38 11.46 -28.38 -7.74
CA ARG A 38 11.01 -29.61 -7.06
C ARG A 38 9.61 -29.44 -6.48
N GLY A 39 8.80 -30.49 -6.54
CA GLY A 39 7.45 -30.55 -5.98
C GLY A 39 7.04 -31.99 -5.65
N ARG A 40 5.99 -32.17 -4.85
CA ARG A 40 5.49 -33.51 -4.46
C ARG A 40 4.49 -34.10 -5.44
N SER A 41 4.03 -33.31 -6.40
CA SER A 41 3.13 -33.73 -7.48
C SER A 41 3.45 -32.99 -8.79
N PHE A 42 2.98 -33.53 -9.91
CA PHE A 42 3.10 -32.88 -11.22
C PHE A 42 2.48 -31.48 -11.23
N GLU A 43 1.32 -31.31 -10.60
CA GLU A 43 0.65 -30.01 -10.53
C GLU A 43 1.46 -29.00 -9.72
N GLU A 44 2.01 -29.40 -8.57
CA GLU A 44 2.87 -28.52 -7.76
C GLU A 44 4.16 -28.15 -8.51
N CYS A 45 4.75 -29.08 -9.24
CA CYS A 45 5.90 -28.81 -10.09
C CYS A 45 5.56 -27.83 -11.22
N ARG A 46 4.39 -27.97 -11.86
CA ARG A 46 3.96 -27.09 -12.96
C ARG A 46 3.72 -25.66 -12.49
N GLU A 47 3.03 -25.49 -11.36
CA GLU A 47 2.77 -24.18 -10.76
C GLU A 47 4.08 -23.48 -10.38
N ARG A 48 4.96 -24.19 -9.65
CA ARG A 48 6.25 -23.63 -9.24
C ARG A 48 7.14 -23.33 -10.44
N LEU A 49 7.13 -24.17 -11.48
CA LEU A 49 7.90 -23.95 -12.69
C LEU A 49 7.45 -22.69 -13.42
N GLN A 50 6.15 -22.44 -13.53
CA GLN A 50 5.62 -21.23 -14.15
C GLN A 50 6.17 -19.97 -13.49
N ASP A 51 6.12 -19.91 -12.16
CA ASP A 51 6.59 -18.76 -11.41
C ASP A 51 8.12 -18.57 -11.52
N GLU A 52 8.91 -19.65 -11.43
CA GLU A 52 10.37 -19.58 -11.56
C GLU A 52 10.80 -19.23 -12.99
N LEU A 53 10.06 -19.70 -13.99
CA LEU A 53 10.29 -19.37 -15.40
C LEU A 53 10.01 -17.88 -15.68
N GLU A 54 8.93 -17.33 -15.12
CA GLU A 54 8.63 -15.90 -15.20
C GLU A 54 9.74 -15.05 -14.58
N LEU A 55 10.26 -15.48 -13.42
CA LEU A 55 11.36 -14.81 -12.74
C LEU A 55 12.67 -14.90 -13.53
N TRP A 56 12.98 -16.08 -14.06
CA TRP A 56 14.15 -16.32 -14.89
C TRP A 56 14.12 -15.44 -16.14
N LEU A 57 13.00 -15.43 -16.87
CA LEU A 57 12.85 -14.62 -18.09
C LEU A 57 13.04 -13.12 -17.79
N SER A 58 12.49 -12.64 -16.68
CA SER A 58 12.65 -11.25 -16.24
C SER A 58 14.12 -10.89 -15.97
N LYS A 59 14.86 -11.80 -15.30
CA LYS A 59 16.29 -11.60 -15.01
C LYS A 59 17.13 -11.62 -16.29
N SER A 60 16.86 -12.56 -17.19
CA SER A 60 17.58 -12.70 -18.45
C SER A 60 17.40 -11.47 -19.35
N LEU A 61 16.16 -10.98 -19.48
CA LEU A 61 15.85 -9.77 -20.25
C LEU A 61 16.53 -8.52 -19.67
N LEU A 62 16.50 -8.34 -18.34
CA LEU A 62 17.16 -7.22 -17.66
C LEU A 62 18.69 -7.25 -17.76
N ALA A 63 19.27 -8.44 -17.74
CA ALA A 63 20.71 -8.64 -17.89
C ALA A 63 21.16 -8.66 -19.36
N HIS A 64 20.24 -8.45 -20.30
CA HIS A 64 20.44 -8.61 -21.74
C HIS A 64 21.12 -9.94 -22.12
N GLN A 65 20.85 -11.00 -21.36
CA GLN A 65 21.34 -12.33 -21.64
C GLN A 65 20.57 -12.92 -22.83
N PRO A 66 21.23 -13.69 -23.71
CA PRO A 66 20.56 -14.31 -24.85
C PRO A 66 19.46 -15.27 -24.36
N LEU A 67 18.25 -15.07 -24.86
CA LEU A 67 17.15 -16.00 -24.63
C LEU A 67 17.22 -17.18 -25.60
N PRO A 68 16.95 -18.42 -25.14
CA PRO A 68 16.79 -19.57 -26.02
C PRO A 68 15.56 -19.36 -26.90
N GLU A 69 15.67 -19.79 -28.15
CA GLU A 69 14.61 -19.62 -29.13
C GLU A 69 13.49 -20.64 -28.89
N LEU A 70 12.36 -20.16 -28.38
CA LEU A 70 11.17 -20.96 -28.12
C LEU A 70 10.01 -20.41 -28.96
N SER A 71 9.53 -21.22 -29.89
CA SER A 71 8.36 -20.93 -30.75
C SER A 71 8.43 -19.61 -31.53
N GLY A 72 9.62 -19.12 -31.90
CA GLY A 72 9.79 -17.88 -32.68
C GLY A 72 9.68 -16.60 -31.85
N ALA A 73 9.43 -16.70 -30.55
CA ALA A 73 9.23 -15.57 -29.65
C ALA A 73 10.52 -15.13 -28.92
N GLY A 74 11.56 -15.97 -28.87
CA GLY A 74 12.77 -15.70 -28.09
C GLY A 74 13.55 -14.50 -28.63
N THR A 75 13.88 -14.53 -29.91
CA THR A 75 14.62 -13.47 -30.61
C THR A 75 13.82 -12.16 -30.65
N GLN A 76 12.50 -12.23 -30.82
CA GLN A 76 11.63 -11.05 -30.85
C GLN A 76 11.54 -10.40 -29.46
N LEU A 77 11.45 -11.18 -28.38
CA LEU A 77 11.50 -10.66 -27.00
C LEU A 77 12.86 -10.02 -26.70
N GLN A 78 13.94 -10.64 -27.18
CA GLN A 78 15.29 -10.10 -27.02
C GLN A 78 15.45 -8.76 -27.76
N GLN A 79 14.99 -8.66 -29.01
CA GLN A 79 15.04 -7.42 -29.79
C GLN A 79 14.22 -6.33 -29.12
N LEU A 80 12.99 -6.63 -28.69
CA LEU A 80 12.15 -5.68 -27.99
C LEU A 80 12.83 -5.16 -26.70
N ALA A 81 13.48 -6.04 -25.94
CA ALA A 81 14.21 -5.65 -24.74
C ALA A 81 15.50 -4.86 -25.00
N LEU A 82 16.13 -5.02 -26.17
CA LEU A 82 17.29 -4.23 -26.59
C LEU A 82 16.89 -2.86 -27.16
N GLU A 83 15.75 -2.76 -27.83
CA GLU A 83 15.17 -1.50 -28.32
C GLU A 83 14.60 -0.64 -27.18
N THR A 84 14.16 -1.30 -26.11
CA THR A 84 13.77 -0.63 -24.86
C THR A 84 15.03 -0.24 -24.11
N THR A 85 15.53 0.98 -24.33
CA THR A 85 16.67 1.49 -23.56
C THR A 85 16.30 1.52 -22.07
N PRO A 86 17.17 1.04 -21.16
CA PRO A 86 16.98 1.30 -19.74
C PRO A 86 16.99 2.82 -19.57
N SER A 87 15.87 3.36 -19.10
CA SER A 87 15.71 4.79 -18.99
C SER A 87 16.85 5.38 -18.17
N THR A 88 17.57 6.36 -18.72
CA THR A 88 18.58 7.14 -18.00
C THR A 88 17.96 8.20 -17.10
N ASN A 89 16.64 8.39 -17.20
CA ASN A 89 15.88 9.30 -16.36
C ASN A 89 15.72 8.68 -14.95
N PRO A 90 16.26 9.31 -13.89
CA PRO A 90 16.20 8.79 -12.52
C PRO A 90 14.77 8.50 -12.05
N THR A 91 13.80 9.30 -12.48
CA THR A 91 12.39 9.15 -12.14
C THR A 91 11.79 7.90 -12.77
N GLU A 92 12.10 7.64 -14.03
CA GLU A 92 11.64 6.43 -14.73
C GLU A 92 12.32 5.17 -14.17
N GLN A 93 13.58 5.24 -13.74
CA GLN A 93 14.23 4.13 -13.03
C GLN A 93 13.56 3.82 -11.69
N ILE A 94 13.17 4.86 -10.94
CA ILE A 94 12.41 4.69 -9.69
C ILE A 94 11.04 4.08 -9.98
N ILE A 95 10.35 4.53 -11.03
CA ILE A 95 9.06 3.96 -11.45
C ILE A 95 9.21 2.50 -11.83
N LEU A 96 10.19 2.16 -12.69
CA LEU A 96 10.44 0.78 -13.12
C LEU A 96 10.82 -0.13 -11.94
N LYS A 97 11.63 0.36 -11.01
CA LYS A 97 11.99 -0.35 -9.78
C LYS A 97 10.75 -0.60 -8.90
N THR A 98 9.88 0.40 -8.77
CA THR A 98 8.64 0.31 -7.98
C THR A 98 7.65 -0.68 -8.61
N VAL A 99 7.46 -0.61 -9.93
CA VAL A 99 6.62 -1.54 -10.70
C VAL A 99 7.11 -2.98 -10.54
N ARG A 100 8.44 -3.19 -10.60
CA ARG A 100 9.03 -4.52 -10.36
C ARG A 100 8.70 -5.06 -8.96
N THR A 101 8.86 -4.23 -7.92
CA THR A 101 8.54 -4.63 -6.55
C THR A 101 7.06 -4.99 -6.39
N ILE A 102 6.16 -4.20 -7.00
CA ILE A 102 4.72 -4.49 -6.97
C ILE A 102 4.41 -5.83 -7.67
N LEU A 103 5.04 -6.11 -8.81
CA LEU A 103 4.83 -7.37 -9.53
C LEU A 103 5.34 -8.58 -8.73
N GLU A 104 6.48 -8.47 -8.05
CA GLU A 104 7.00 -9.52 -7.16
C GLU A 104 6.05 -9.77 -5.96
N GLU A 105 5.45 -8.71 -5.42
CA GLU A 105 4.50 -8.79 -4.31
C GLU A 105 3.17 -9.43 -4.74
N VAL A 106 2.62 -9.04 -5.89
CA VAL A 106 1.41 -9.66 -6.46
C VAL A 106 1.62 -11.15 -6.73
N ARG A 107 2.81 -11.54 -7.22
CA ARG A 107 3.18 -12.96 -7.39
C ARG A 107 3.26 -13.70 -6.05
N SER A 108 3.84 -13.08 -5.03
CA SER A 108 3.93 -13.67 -3.68
C SER A 108 2.55 -13.87 -3.06
N GLN A 109 1.62 -12.95 -3.28
CA GLN A 109 0.24 -13.05 -2.80
C GLN A 109 -0.53 -14.17 -3.50
N ARG A 110 -0.37 -14.33 -4.82
CA ARG A 110 -0.95 -15.46 -5.56
C ARG A 110 -0.45 -16.83 -5.07
N ARG A 111 0.84 -16.93 -4.70
CA ARG A 111 1.42 -18.13 -4.07
C ARG A 111 0.85 -18.38 -2.67
N GLY A 112 0.62 -17.33 -1.88
CA GLY A 112 0.07 -17.40 -0.53
C GLY A 112 -1.40 -17.83 -0.48
N SER A 113 -2.25 -17.26 -1.33
CA SER A 113 -3.68 -17.56 -1.37
C SER A 113 -4.00 -19.01 -1.76
N ARG A 114 -3.14 -19.67 -2.55
CA ARG A 114 -3.34 -21.05 -3.00
C ARG A 114 -2.93 -22.10 -1.94
N LEU A 115 -2.10 -21.71 -0.96
CA LEU A 115 -1.73 -22.55 0.19
C LEU A 115 -2.81 -22.53 1.30
N GLU A 116 -3.55 -21.44 1.42
CA GLU A 116 -4.66 -21.31 2.38
C GLU A 116 -5.90 -22.13 1.96
N GLU A 117 -6.18 -22.27 0.66
CA GLU A 117 -7.29 -23.12 0.17
C GLU A 117 -7.08 -24.62 0.44
N ARG A 118 -5.83 -25.10 0.59
CA ARG A 118 -5.54 -26.51 0.91
C ARG A 118 -5.61 -26.86 2.39
N SER A 119 -5.87 -25.88 3.27
CA SER A 119 -5.72 -26.02 4.72
C SER A 119 -7.05 -25.89 5.49
N GLN A 120 -8.14 -26.48 4.99
CA GLN A 120 -9.36 -26.70 5.79
C GLN A 120 -9.45 -28.15 6.30
N PRO A 121 -9.67 -28.41 7.59
CA PRO A 121 -9.72 -29.76 8.15
C PRO A 121 -11.15 -30.35 8.12
N GLN A 122 -11.31 -31.52 7.49
CA GLN A 122 -12.45 -32.41 7.73
C GLN A 122 -12.18 -33.33 8.93
N ALA A 123 -13.20 -33.50 9.77
CA ALA A 123 -13.16 -34.23 11.03
C ALA A 123 -13.44 -35.73 10.89
N GLN A 124 -12.75 -36.50 11.77
CA GLN A 124 -13.06 -37.82 12.34
C GLN A 124 -13.02 -39.10 11.48
N GLN A 125 -12.09 -40.01 11.83
CA GLN A 125 -12.43 -41.32 12.46
C GLN A 125 -11.19 -42.11 12.97
N SER A 126 -11.28 -42.51 14.25
CA SER A 126 -10.80 -43.73 14.95
C SER A 126 -9.40 -44.38 14.76
N ARG A 127 -8.76 -44.57 15.94
CA ARG A 127 -7.61 -45.41 16.41
C ARG A 127 -7.59 -46.91 15.98
N PRO A 128 -6.56 -47.76 16.33
CA PRO A 128 -5.50 -47.62 17.38
C PRO A 128 -4.05 -48.11 17.09
N GLU A 129 -3.19 -47.78 18.07
CA GLU A 129 -2.02 -48.50 18.64
C GLU A 129 -0.69 -48.70 17.88
N GLY A 130 0.41 -48.29 18.54
CA GLY A 130 1.78 -48.60 18.17
C GLY A 130 2.82 -47.73 18.90
N SER A 131 3.37 -48.28 19.98
CA SER A 131 4.38 -47.71 20.89
C SER A 131 5.67 -47.21 20.20
N ARG A 132 6.20 -46.05 20.65
CA ARG A 132 7.55 -45.94 21.25
C ARG A 132 7.86 -44.51 21.70
N ILE A 133 8.18 -44.40 22.99
CA ILE A 133 8.71 -43.22 23.66
C ILE A 133 10.14 -42.97 23.15
N VAL A 134 10.41 -41.78 22.64
CA VAL A 134 11.77 -41.23 22.53
C VAL A 134 11.77 -39.90 23.25
N THR A 135 12.41 -39.89 24.42
CA THR A 135 12.72 -38.71 25.21
C THR A 135 13.68 -37.82 24.45
N GLY A 136 13.20 -36.68 23.97
CA GLY A 136 13.99 -35.60 23.39
C GLY A 136 14.07 -34.43 24.36
N ASP A 137 15.30 -34.08 24.72
CA ASP A 137 15.77 -32.93 25.51
C ASP A 137 14.90 -31.65 25.37
N PRO A 138 14.52 -30.94 26.46
CA PRO A 138 13.77 -29.70 26.35
C PRO A 138 14.61 -28.62 25.66
N ARG A 139 14.33 -28.40 24.37
CA ARG A 139 14.83 -27.23 23.64
C ARG A 139 14.48 -25.98 24.45
N ARG A 140 15.51 -25.20 24.80
CA ARG A 140 15.38 -23.83 25.31
C ARG A 140 14.28 -23.11 24.53
N PRO A 141 13.33 -22.43 25.17
CA PRO A 141 12.36 -21.64 24.45
C PRO A 141 13.12 -20.59 23.64
N GLU A 142 13.02 -20.69 22.31
CA GLU A 142 13.47 -19.61 21.43
C GLU A 142 12.77 -18.33 21.87
N PRO A 143 13.46 -17.18 21.90
CA PRO A 143 12.83 -15.92 22.26
C PRO A 143 11.63 -15.71 21.34
N LYS A 144 10.43 -15.57 21.93
CA LYS A 144 9.19 -15.31 21.18
C LYS A 144 9.44 -14.13 20.26
N ARG A 145 9.41 -14.35 18.94
CA ARG A 145 9.43 -13.26 17.96
C ARG A 145 8.29 -12.31 18.30
N THR A 146 8.61 -11.06 18.62
CA THR A 146 7.60 -10.02 18.85
C THR A 146 6.72 -9.91 17.62
N SER A 147 5.40 -10.07 17.80
CA SER A 147 4.46 -9.97 16.68
C SER A 147 4.53 -8.57 16.06
N VAL A 148 4.47 -8.53 14.73
CA VAL A 148 4.32 -7.27 13.98
C VAL A 148 2.86 -6.87 13.81
N ARG A 149 1.91 -7.72 14.22
CA ARG A 149 0.47 -7.43 14.07
C ARG A 149 0.04 -6.37 15.07
N VAL A 150 -0.69 -5.37 14.57
CA VAL A 150 -1.31 -4.34 15.41
C VAL A 150 -2.32 -4.97 16.37
N SER A 151 -3.10 -5.94 15.91
CA SER A 151 -4.11 -6.65 16.72
C SER A 151 -3.51 -7.29 17.97
N ASP A 152 -2.33 -7.90 17.84
CA ASP A 152 -1.69 -8.64 18.92
C ASP A 152 -1.19 -7.66 19.99
N TYR A 153 -0.54 -6.57 19.56
CA TYR A 153 -0.07 -5.52 20.47
C TYR A 153 -1.22 -4.85 21.24
N VAL A 154 -2.32 -4.54 20.56
CA VAL A 154 -3.51 -3.94 21.18
C VAL A 154 -4.13 -4.91 22.19
N SER A 155 -4.18 -6.20 21.86
CA SER A 155 -4.68 -7.25 22.77
C SER A 155 -3.78 -7.43 23.99
N GLU A 156 -2.45 -7.36 23.83
CA GLU A 156 -1.48 -7.40 24.93
C GLU A 156 -1.62 -6.20 25.88
N ALA A 157 -2.07 -5.05 25.37
CA ALA A 157 -2.42 -3.87 26.17
C ALA A 157 -3.78 -4.00 26.88
N GLY A 158 -4.53 -5.09 26.67
CA GLY A 158 -5.83 -5.33 27.28
C GLY A 158 -7.00 -4.64 26.56
N LEU A 159 -6.79 -4.17 25.33
CA LEU A 159 -7.80 -3.55 24.50
C LEU A 159 -8.21 -4.48 23.35
N SER A 160 -9.37 -4.23 22.75
CA SER A 160 -9.82 -4.95 21.55
C SER A 160 -9.74 -4.06 20.32
N LEU A 161 -9.52 -4.67 19.15
CA LEU A 161 -9.43 -3.97 17.88
C LEU A 161 -10.56 -4.39 16.94
N GLN A 162 -11.26 -3.41 16.37
CA GLN A 162 -12.24 -3.63 15.31
C GLN A 162 -11.79 -2.89 14.05
N LEU A 163 -11.73 -3.60 12.93
CA LEU A 163 -11.44 -2.99 11.64
C LEU A 163 -12.70 -2.30 11.11
N SER A 164 -12.57 -1.03 10.71
CA SER A 164 -13.66 -0.36 10.01
C SER A 164 -13.91 -1.06 8.67
N ARG A 165 -15.09 -1.65 8.51
CA ARG A 165 -15.57 -2.14 7.21
C ARG A 165 -16.14 -0.95 6.46
N ASN A 166 -15.26 -0.08 5.94
CA ASN A 166 -15.70 0.90 4.96
C ASN A 166 -16.19 0.11 3.75
N GLY A 167 -17.50 0.19 3.45
CA GLY A 167 -18.15 -0.54 2.37
C GLY A 167 -17.71 -0.13 0.96
N SER A 168 -16.54 0.50 0.81
CA SER A 168 -15.88 0.77 -0.46
C SER A 168 -15.46 -0.54 -1.10
N ASN A 169 -15.74 -0.70 -2.39
CA ASN A 169 -15.08 -1.77 -3.14
C ASN A 169 -13.62 -1.36 -3.49
N GLU A 170 -12.82 -2.33 -3.92
CA GLU A 170 -11.39 -2.13 -4.20
C GLU A 170 -11.13 -1.07 -5.28
N VAL A 171 -12.02 -0.95 -6.28
CA VAL A 171 -11.89 0.00 -7.39
C VAL A 171 -12.14 1.43 -6.90
N GLU A 172 -13.16 1.62 -6.07
CA GLU A 172 -13.47 2.90 -5.45
C GLU A 172 -12.33 3.34 -4.53
N GLU A 173 -11.80 2.43 -3.69
CA GLU A 173 -10.71 2.79 -2.79
C GLU A 173 -9.45 3.21 -3.56
N LYS A 174 -9.08 2.48 -4.63
CA LYS A 174 -7.98 2.88 -5.53
C LYS A 174 -8.22 4.26 -6.18
N THR A 175 -9.47 4.58 -6.47
CA THR A 175 -9.85 5.89 -7.02
C THR A 175 -9.64 6.99 -5.98
N LEU A 176 -10.10 6.78 -4.74
CA LEU A 176 -9.91 7.72 -3.63
C LEU A 176 -8.42 7.89 -3.28
N GLU A 177 -7.64 6.82 -3.27
CA GLU A 177 -6.19 6.87 -3.07
C GLU A 177 -5.52 7.72 -4.17
N ARG A 178 -5.86 7.51 -5.45
CA ARG A 178 -5.34 8.33 -6.55
C ARG A 178 -5.66 9.82 -6.40
N VAL A 179 -6.90 10.15 -6.03
CA VAL A 179 -7.32 11.55 -5.79
C VAL A 179 -6.54 12.14 -4.61
N SER A 180 -6.36 11.36 -3.54
CA SER A 180 -5.65 11.77 -2.33
C SER A 180 -4.17 12.04 -2.60
N SER A 181 -3.47 11.13 -3.29
CA SER A 181 -2.07 11.33 -3.70
C SER A 181 -1.90 12.55 -4.58
N PHE A 182 -2.77 12.75 -5.58
CA PHE A 182 -2.66 13.90 -6.47
C PHE A 182 -2.81 15.22 -5.69
N LEU A 183 -3.79 15.28 -4.78
CA LEU A 183 -4.06 16.44 -3.94
C LEU A 183 -2.91 16.72 -2.97
N GLY A 184 -2.46 15.72 -2.20
CA GLY A 184 -1.43 15.89 -1.18
C GLY A 184 -0.07 16.29 -1.77
N GLU A 185 0.39 15.64 -2.83
CA GLU A 185 1.67 15.95 -3.49
C GLU A 185 1.73 17.38 -4.07
N ARG A 186 0.56 17.98 -4.36
CA ARG A 186 0.44 19.28 -5.05
C ARG A 186 -0.39 20.27 -4.24
N PHE A 187 -0.48 20.05 -2.92
CA PHE A 187 -1.40 20.79 -2.08
C PHE A 187 -1.15 22.30 -2.12
N GLY A 188 0.11 22.74 -2.15
CA GLY A 188 0.45 24.17 -2.27
C GLY A 188 -0.16 24.86 -3.50
N SER A 189 -0.27 24.18 -4.64
CA SER A 189 -0.93 24.73 -5.84
C SER A 189 -2.45 24.56 -5.82
N LEU A 190 -2.96 23.62 -5.01
CA LEU A 190 -4.37 23.22 -4.97
C LEU A 190 -5.14 23.79 -3.78
N GLU A 191 -4.48 24.35 -2.77
CA GLU A 191 -5.07 24.81 -1.50
C GLU A 191 -6.30 25.70 -1.73
N GLY A 192 -6.17 26.73 -2.57
CA GLY A 192 -7.27 27.66 -2.85
C GLY A 192 -8.47 26.99 -3.54
N LEU A 193 -8.24 25.98 -4.38
CA LEU A 193 -9.32 25.19 -4.98
C LEU A 193 -9.94 24.24 -3.94
N TYR A 194 -9.10 23.55 -3.17
CA TYR A 194 -9.53 22.63 -2.13
C TYR A 194 -10.45 23.32 -1.12
N GLU A 195 -10.14 24.55 -0.71
CA GLU A 195 -11.02 25.33 0.17
C GLU A 195 -12.42 25.56 -0.44
N LYS A 196 -12.52 25.78 -1.77
CA LYS A 196 -13.83 25.89 -2.44
C LYS A 196 -14.57 24.56 -2.45
N LEU A 197 -13.86 23.45 -2.69
CA LEU A 197 -14.43 22.11 -2.65
C LEU A 197 -14.90 21.75 -1.24
N LYS A 198 -14.09 21.99 -0.21
CA LYS A 198 -14.40 21.73 1.19
C LYS A 198 -15.64 22.51 1.64
N VAL A 199 -15.72 23.81 1.34
CA VAL A 199 -16.89 24.64 1.66
C VAL A 199 -18.16 24.11 0.98
N ALA A 200 -18.07 23.72 -0.30
CA ALA A 200 -19.21 23.16 -1.01
C ALA A 200 -19.60 21.78 -0.43
N ALA A 201 -18.64 20.92 -0.09
CA ALA A 201 -18.87 19.62 0.54
C ALA A 201 -19.57 19.75 1.90
N THR A 202 -19.15 20.69 2.76
CA THR A 202 -19.79 20.96 4.06
C THR A 202 -21.26 21.39 3.91
N LYS A 203 -21.62 22.01 2.79
CA LYS A 203 -23.01 22.40 2.47
C LYS A 203 -23.84 21.27 1.83
N GLY A 204 -23.29 20.06 1.75
CA GLY A 204 -23.94 18.92 1.09
C GLY A 204 -23.71 18.85 -0.43
N GLY A 205 -22.75 19.60 -0.95
CA GLY A 205 -22.41 19.71 -2.37
C GLY A 205 -22.80 21.07 -2.96
N GLY A 206 -22.96 21.11 -4.29
CA GLY A 206 -23.38 22.32 -5.01
C GLY A 206 -22.29 22.94 -5.87
N GLU A 207 -22.57 24.14 -6.36
CA GLU A 207 -21.71 24.85 -7.30
C GLU A 207 -20.59 25.60 -6.60
N PHE A 208 -19.44 25.64 -7.26
CA PHE A 208 -18.31 26.45 -6.86
C PHE A 208 -17.67 27.12 -8.07
N GLN A 209 -16.98 28.20 -7.78
CA GLN A 209 -16.12 28.90 -8.72
C GLN A 209 -14.78 29.20 -8.06
N TYR A 210 -13.70 29.12 -8.85
CA TYR A 210 -12.35 29.39 -8.38
C TYR A 210 -11.57 30.22 -9.40
N SER A 211 -11.09 31.38 -8.97
CA SER A 211 -10.36 32.33 -9.81
C SER A 211 -8.90 31.93 -9.90
N LEU A 212 -8.38 31.85 -11.13
CA LEU A 212 -6.97 31.56 -11.46
C LEU A 212 -6.26 32.78 -12.04
N ALA A 213 -6.79 33.98 -11.80
CA ALA A 213 -6.27 35.22 -12.37
C ALA A 213 -4.83 35.54 -11.92
N SER A 214 -4.47 35.19 -10.67
CA SER A 214 -3.13 35.38 -10.11
C SER A 214 -2.26 34.12 -10.15
N SER A 215 -2.78 33.00 -10.66
CA SER A 215 -2.06 31.72 -10.70
C SER A 215 -1.01 31.69 -11.81
N SER A 216 0.07 30.92 -11.61
CA SER A 216 1.04 30.65 -12.67
C SER A 216 0.44 29.74 -13.75
N GLN A 217 1.07 29.67 -14.93
CA GLN A 217 0.64 28.73 -15.98
C GLN A 217 0.74 27.26 -15.51
N ASN A 218 1.73 26.96 -14.68
CA ASN A 218 1.90 25.64 -14.07
C ASN A 218 0.74 25.31 -13.12
N ASP A 219 0.38 26.25 -12.22
CA ASP A 219 -0.73 26.05 -11.29
C ASP A 219 -2.07 25.93 -12.00
N ILE A 220 -2.28 26.67 -13.09
CA ILE A 220 -3.46 26.51 -13.95
C ILE A 220 -3.51 25.07 -14.51
N GLY A 221 -2.37 24.55 -14.98
CA GLY A 221 -2.25 23.16 -15.43
C GLY A 221 -2.62 22.16 -14.32
N ILE A 222 -2.05 22.31 -13.14
CA ILE A 222 -2.30 21.43 -11.98
C ILE A 222 -3.78 21.47 -11.56
N VAL A 223 -4.36 22.67 -11.43
CA VAL A 223 -5.76 22.86 -11.04
C VAL A 223 -6.70 22.24 -12.08
N THR A 224 -6.48 22.51 -13.37
CA THR A 224 -7.33 21.98 -14.42
C THR A 224 -7.23 20.46 -14.53
N GLN A 225 -6.03 19.89 -14.36
CA GLN A 225 -5.83 18.44 -14.29
C GLN A 225 -6.56 17.83 -13.09
N PHE A 226 -6.47 18.44 -11.91
CA PHE A 226 -7.18 17.94 -10.73
C PHE A 226 -8.70 17.97 -10.93
N CYS A 227 -9.25 19.06 -11.46
CA CYS A 227 -10.68 19.14 -11.77
C CYS A 227 -11.11 18.10 -12.82
N THR A 228 -10.27 17.79 -13.81
CA THR A 228 -10.52 16.70 -14.76
C THR A 228 -10.58 15.35 -14.03
N ILE A 229 -9.61 15.06 -13.15
CA ILE A 229 -9.62 13.82 -12.34
C ILE A 229 -10.89 13.75 -11.51
N LEU A 230 -11.28 14.82 -10.81
CA LEU A 230 -12.51 14.86 -10.03
C LEU A 230 -13.77 14.67 -10.90
N LYS A 231 -13.75 15.14 -12.15
CA LYS A 231 -14.86 14.93 -13.10
C LYS A 231 -14.94 13.47 -13.58
N GLU A 232 -13.81 12.87 -13.92
CA GLU A 232 -13.72 11.48 -14.38
C GLU A 232 -14.07 10.47 -13.29
N THR A 233 -13.74 10.80 -12.04
CA THR A 233 -13.98 9.95 -10.86
C THR A 233 -15.36 10.16 -10.23
N GLY A 234 -16.21 11.03 -10.81
CA GLY A 234 -17.57 11.26 -10.35
C GLY A 234 -17.71 12.25 -9.19
N PHE A 235 -16.62 12.82 -8.67
CA PHE A 235 -16.67 13.88 -7.66
C PHE A 235 -17.35 15.15 -8.17
N LEU A 236 -17.21 15.45 -9.46
CA LEU A 236 -17.87 16.59 -10.10
C LEU A 236 -18.99 16.14 -11.05
N LYS A 237 -20.19 16.66 -10.83
CA LYS A 237 -21.29 16.60 -11.80
C LYS A 237 -20.98 17.44 -13.04
N THR A 238 -20.39 18.62 -12.85
CA THR A 238 -19.97 19.49 -13.96
C THR A 238 -18.60 20.09 -13.68
N TYR A 239 -17.86 20.35 -14.74
CA TYR A 239 -16.57 21.04 -14.71
C TYR A 239 -16.39 21.80 -16.02
N THR A 240 -16.00 23.06 -15.93
CA THR A 240 -15.64 23.90 -17.08
C THR A 240 -14.56 24.89 -16.67
N TYR A 241 -13.55 25.04 -17.52
CA TYR A 241 -12.53 26.08 -17.39
C TYR A 241 -12.75 27.17 -18.45
N SER A 242 -12.84 28.43 -18.00
CA SER A 242 -12.87 29.59 -18.89
C SER A 242 -11.47 30.18 -18.98
N SER A 243 -10.81 30.04 -20.13
CA SER A 243 -9.52 30.68 -20.40
C SER A 243 -9.63 32.21 -20.40
N LYS A 244 -10.70 32.75 -20.99
CA LYS A 244 -10.97 34.21 -21.04
C LYS A 244 -11.08 34.82 -19.64
N GLN A 245 -11.78 34.16 -18.73
CA GLN A 245 -11.99 34.65 -17.36
C GLN A 245 -10.95 34.11 -16.37
N ARG A 246 -10.06 33.22 -16.83
CA ARG A 246 -9.13 32.44 -15.99
C ARG A 246 -9.85 31.90 -14.75
N ARG A 247 -10.90 31.13 -14.96
CA ARG A 247 -11.79 30.68 -13.87
C ARG A 247 -12.28 29.26 -14.08
N VAL A 248 -12.28 28.50 -13.00
CA VAL A 248 -12.92 27.18 -12.92
C VAL A 248 -14.35 27.36 -12.43
N TYR A 249 -15.26 26.65 -13.08
CA TYR A 249 -16.65 26.45 -12.67
C TYR A 249 -16.88 24.95 -12.50
N GLY A 250 -17.52 24.57 -11.41
CA GLY A 250 -17.84 23.16 -11.20
C GLY A 250 -19.00 22.97 -10.24
N ARG A 251 -19.55 21.75 -10.24
CA ARG A 251 -20.60 21.33 -9.32
C ARG A 251 -20.21 20.01 -8.68
N LEU A 252 -20.12 19.99 -7.35
CA LEU A 252 -19.88 18.77 -6.59
C LEU A 252 -21.07 17.80 -6.71
N THR A 253 -20.75 16.52 -6.73
CA THR A 253 -21.73 15.44 -6.55
C THR A 253 -22.18 15.41 -5.09
N ALA A 254 -23.49 15.47 -4.88
CA ALA A 254 -24.09 15.50 -3.54
C ALA A 254 -24.20 14.06 -2.99
N GLU A 255 -23.09 13.54 -2.47
CA GLU A 255 -23.02 12.21 -1.85
C GLU A 255 -22.25 12.32 -0.54
N GLY A 256 -22.83 11.80 0.55
CA GLY A 256 -22.26 11.93 1.90
C GLY A 256 -20.83 11.40 2.01
N LYS A 257 -20.52 10.31 1.31
CA LYS A 257 -19.17 9.72 1.28
C LYS A 257 -18.14 10.64 0.64
N LEU A 258 -18.48 11.30 -0.47
CA LEU A 258 -17.60 12.26 -1.15
C LEU A 258 -17.42 13.52 -0.31
N ASN A 259 -18.46 13.95 0.40
CA ASN A 259 -18.36 15.07 1.33
C ASN A 259 -17.38 14.74 2.46
N ASN A 260 -17.52 13.57 3.10
CA ASN A 260 -16.62 13.12 4.16
C ASN A 260 -15.16 13.01 3.68
N PHE A 261 -14.97 12.54 2.44
CA PHE A 261 -13.65 12.50 1.81
C PHE A 261 -13.04 13.90 1.70
N LEU A 262 -13.77 14.87 1.16
CA LEU A 262 -13.28 16.24 0.97
C LEU A 262 -13.12 17.02 2.28
N THR A 263 -13.83 16.64 3.35
CA THR A 263 -13.72 17.30 4.65
C THR A 263 -12.64 16.72 5.56
N GLY A 264 -12.05 15.56 5.24
CA GLY A 264 -11.01 14.96 6.07
C GLY A 264 -10.40 13.70 5.48
N GLY A 265 -11.22 12.80 4.93
CA GLY A 265 -10.79 11.45 4.56
C GLY A 265 -9.74 11.37 3.45
N TRP A 266 -9.51 12.44 2.68
CA TRP A 266 -8.40 12.49 1.72
C TRP A 266 -7.04 12.59 2.41
N LEU A 267 -6.95 13.32 3.53
CA LEU A 267 -5.68 13.53 4.25
C LEU A 267 -5.25 12.24 4.96
N GLU A 268 -6.21 11.53 5.54
CA GLU A 268 -6.00 10.19 6.11
C GLU A 268 -5.42 9.23 5.06
N ARG A 269 -6.03 9.19 3.87
CA ARG A 269 -5.57 8.35 2.75
C ARG A 269 -4.22 8.77 2.21
N TYR A 270 -4.00 10.07 2.04
CA TYR A 270 -2.70 10.60 1.63
C TYR A 270 -1.61 10.19 2.62
N SER A 271 -1.86 10.40 3.92
CA SER A 271 -0.93 10.05 4.98
C SER A 271 -0.66 8.54 5.01
N LYS A 272 -1.69 7.70 4.82
CA LYS A 272 -1.56 6.25 4.67
C LYS A 272 -0.61 5.90 3.53
N SER A 273 -0.80 6.50 2.35
CA SER A 273 0.06 6.25 1.18
C SER A 273 1.51 6.64 1.45
N VAL A 274 1.75 7.78 2.13
CA VAL A 274 3.11 8.22 2.49
C VAL A 274 3.74 7.26 3.51
N VAL A 275 3.03 6.89 4.58
CA VAL A 275 3.49 5.92 5.59
C VAL A 275 3.80 4.57 4.95
N GLN A 276 2.88 4.07 4.13
CA GLN A 276 3.03 2.79 3.42
C GLN A 276 4.27 2.80 2.52
N LEU A 277 4.52 3.91 1.81
CA LEU A 277 5.68 4.07 0.95
C LEU A 277 6.98 4.14 1.76
N ALA A 278 7.01 4.90 2.87
CA ALA A 278 8.18 5.03 3.73
C ALA A 278 8.60 3.69 4.36
N LEU A 279 7.62 2.88 4.79
CA LEU A 279 7.83 1.52 5.30
C LEU A 279 8.37 0.58 4.21
N ARG A 280 7.77 0.62 3.01
CA ARG A 280 8.19 -0.19 1.85
C ARG A 280 9.59 0.14 1.36
N ARG A 281 9.93 1.43 1.26
CA ARG A 281 11.27 1.90 0.83
C ARG A 281 12.39 1.37 1.73
N ARG A 282 12.11 1.18 3.02
CA ARG A 282 13.05 0.60 4.00
C ARG A 282 13.02 -0.92 4.08
N ASN A 283 12.12 -1.58 3.35
CA ASN A 283 11.88 -3.02 3.47
C ASN A 283 11.61 -3.46 4.92
N LEU A 284 10.90 -2.63 5.69
CA LEU A 284 10.55 -2.95 7.07
C LEU A 284 9.35 -3.91 7.08
N PRO A 285 9.44 -5.08 7.72
CA PRO A 285 8.25 -5.88 8.02
C PRO A 285 7.27 -5.04 8.84
N HIS A 286 6.02 -4.97 8.41
CA HIS A 286 5.02 -4.14 9.08
C HIS A 286 3.61 -4.68 8.94
N ASP A 287 2.76 -4.28 9.88
CA ASP A 287 1.31 -4.27 9.75
C ASP A 287 0.84 -2.81 9.75
N LEU A 288 -0.06 -2.45 8.85
CA LEU A 288 -0.59 -1.10 8.70
C LEU A 288 -2.11 -1.16 8.57
N LEU A 289 -2.80 -0.54 9.51
CA LEU A 289 -4.25 -0.49 9.56
C LEU A 289 -4.72 0.95 9.39
N ALA A 290 -5.77 1.12 8.59
CA ALA A 290 -6.48 2.37 8.42
C ALA A 290 -7.82 2.34 9.13
N ASN A 291 -8.13 3.43 9.84
CA ASN A 291 -9.35 3.65 10.60
C ASN A 291 -9.68 2.48 11.56
N PRO A 292 -8.71 1.87 12.28
CA PRO A 292 -9.07 0.91 13.32
C PRO A 292 -9.84 1.59 14.45
N VAL A 293 -10.79 0.85 15.02
CA VAL A 293 -11.54 1.26 16.21
C VAL A 293 -11.04 0.44 17.40
N LEU A 294 -10.40 1.11 18.34
CA LEU A 294 -10.10 0.57 19.65
C LEU A 294 -11.38 0.46 20.47
N VAL A 295 -11.52 -0.66 21.17
CA VAL A 295 -12.64 -0.93 22.07
C VAL A 295 -12.09 -1.24 23.46
N TYR A 296 -12.45 -0.40 24.42
CA TYR A 296 -12.05 -0.53 25.82
C TYR A 296 -12.97 -1.53 26.55
N PRO A 297 -12.50 -2.14 27.66
CA PRO A 297 -13.32 -3.05 28.45
C PRO A 297 -14.62 -2.44 28.99
N ASN A 298 -14.65 -1.12 29.20
CA ASN A 298 -15.84 -0.38 29.62
C ASN A 298 -16.83 -0.10 28.48
N GLY A 299 -16.50 -0.49 27.25
CA GLY A 299 -17.31 -0.28 26.05
C GLY A 299 -16.97 1.00 25.28
N ASP A 300 -16.06 1.84 25.77
CA ASP A 300 -15.66 3.05 25.05
C ASP A 300 -14.97 2.71 23.73
N ARG A 301 -15.24 3.50 22.69
CA ARG A 301 -14.74 3.28 21.34
C ARG A 301 -13.98 4.50 20.84
N PHE A 302 -12.83 4.25 20.25
CA PHE A 302 -11.94 5.28 19.74
C PHE A 302 -11.42 4.88 18.37
N GLU A 303 -11.80 5.63 17.35
CA GLU A 303 -11.21 5.51 16.03
C GLU A 303 -9.84 6.19 16.03
N ILE A 304 -8.88 5.56 15.36
CA ILE A 304 -7.56 6.11 15.08
C ILE A 304 -7.40 6.10 13.58
N ASP A 305 -6.91 7.20 13.00
CA ASP A 305 -6.81 7.30 11.54
C ASP A 305 -5.86 6.24 10.96
N LEU A 306 -4.65 6.09 11.51
CA LEU A 306 -3.73 5.01 11.12
C LEU A 306 -2.96 4.43 12.31
N MET A 307 -2.73 3.11 12.26
CA MET A 307 -1.82 2.42 13.16
C MET A 307 -0.84 1.58 12.34
N ALA A 308 0.47 1.75 12.61
CA ALA A 308 1.51 0.97 11.94
C ALA A 308 2.44 0.32 12.97
N ARG A 309 2.67 -0.98 12.83
CA ARG A 309 3.56 -1.72 13.73
C ARG A 309 4.70 -2.35 12.93
N THR A 310 5.93 -2.04 13.31
CA THR A 310 7.16 -2.69 12.83
C THR A 310 7.74 -3.55 13.98
N PRO A 311 8.87 -4.27 13.83
CA PRO A 311 9.48 -4.96 14.98
C PRO A 311 9.86 -4.02 16.14
N SER A 312 10.27 -2.78 15.83
CA SER A 312 10.87 -1.85 16.81
C SER A 312 10.02 -0.63 17.13
N LYS A 313 9.03 -0.28 16.31
CA LYS A 313 8.19 0.92 16.49
C LYS A 313 6.70 0.54 16.42
N PHE A 314 5.86 1.26 17.16
CA PHE A 314 4.40 1.26 17.05
C PHE A 314 3.98 2.70 16.81
N LEU A 315 3.64 3.03 15.57
CA LEU A 315 3.22 4.35 15.16
C LEU A 315 1.70 4.48 15.25
N MET A 316 1.26 5.60 15.81
CA MET A 316 -0.12 6.06 15.78
C MET A 316 -0.14 7.37 15.01
N VAL A 317 -0.94 7.45 13.94
CA VAL A 317 -1.04 8.65 13.10
C VAL A 317 -2.45 9.20 13.19
N GLU A 318 -2.56 10.50 13.42
CA GLU A 318 -3.82 11.24 13.48
C GLU A 318 -3.77 12.41 12.49
N CYS A 319 -4.81 12.56 11.68
CA CYS A 319 -4.91 13.56 10.62
C CYS A 319 -5.98 14.60 10.96
N LYS A 320 -5.66 15.88 10.72
CA LYS A 320 -6.61 16.99 10.92
C LYS A 320 -6.50 17.99 9.78
N THR A 321 -7.65 18.27 9.17
CA THR A 321 -7.82 19.33 8.16
C THR A 321 -8.36 20.63 8.77
N GLY A 322 -8.46 20.71 10.10
CA GLY A 322 -9.07 21.82 10.85
C GLY A 322 -8.71 21.75 12.32
N ASN A 323 -9.60 22.21 13.22
CA ASN A 323 -9.34 22.30 14.66
C ASN A 323 -8.79 20.98 15.24
N TYR A 324 -7.67 21.07 15.96
CA TYR A 324 -6.95 19.93 16.51
C TYR A 324 -6.84 19.94 18.04
N ASP A 325 -6.98 21.10 18.69
CA ASP A 325 -6.69 21.30 20.12
C ASP A 325 -7.46 20.34 21.04
N VAL A 326 -8.75 20.13 20.77
CA VAL A 326 -9.65 19.34 21.62
C VAL A 326 -9.31 17.84 21.60
N ALA A 327 -8.66 17.36 20.55
CA ALA A 327 -8.37 15.94 20.35
C ALA A 327 -7.04 15.51 20.98
N LEU A 328 -6.12 16.44 21.25
CA LEU A 328 -4.74 16.13 21.68
C LEU A 328 -4.68 15.37 23.00
N GLU A 329 -5.39 15.85 24.03
CA GLU A 329 -5.46 15.17 25.34
C GLU A 329 -6.00 13.75 25.22
N ARG A 330 -7.00 13.56 24.35
CA ARG A 330 -7.65 12.25 24.15
C ARG A 330 -6.65 11.25 23.58
N HIS A 331 -5.90 11.63 22.56
CA HIS A 331 -4.89 10.75 21.95
C HIS A 331 -3.66 10.55 22.84
N GLN A 332 -3.33 11.52 23.70
CA GLN A 332 -2.29 11.32 24.72
C GLN A 332 -2.65 10.19 25.68
N ARG A 333 -3.90 10.15 26.16
CA ARG A 333 -4.39 9.06 27.02
C ARG A 333 -4.35 7.72 26.29
N ILE A 334 -4.83 7.68 25.05
CA ILE A 334 -4.79 6.45 24.22
C ILE A 334 -3.36 5.95 24.01
N ALA A 335 -2.42 6.85 23.71
CA ALA A 335 -1.02 6.49 23.56
C ALA A 335 -0.41 5.96 24.86
N GLN A 336 -0.76 6.53 26.01
CA GLN A 336 -0.35 6.03 27.33
C GLN A 336 -0.92 4.64 27.61
N ASP A 337 -2.21 4.42 27.35
CA ASP A 337 -2.90 3.13 27.56
C ASP A 337 -2.29 2.03 26.69
N LEU A 338 -1.94 2.37 25.44
CA LEU A 338 -1.22 1.48 24.52
C LEU A 338 0.29 1.44 24.75
N ARG A 339 0.83 2.24 25.67
CA ARG A 339 2.27 2.35 25.96
C ARG A 339 3.11 2.73 24.72
N ILE A 340 2.52 3.53 23.84
CA ILE A 340 3.18 4.11 22.67
C ILE A 340 3.99 5.32 23.14
N PRO A 341 5.32 5.38 22.88
CA PRO A 341 6.11 6.56 23.20
C PRO A 341 5.54 7.79 22.50
N ALA A 342 5.48 8.94 23.18
CA ALA A 342 4.90 10.17 22.64
C ALA A 342 5.45 10.52 21.24
N LYS A 343 6.78 10.40 21.03
CA LYS A 343 7.40 10.63 19.71
C LYS A 343 6.84 9.74 18.59
N GLN A 344 6.32 8.55 18.89
CA GLN A 344 5.74 7.65 17.89
C GLN A 344 4.25 7.94 17.60
N VAL A 345 3.68 8.97 18.26
CA VAL A 345 2.41 9.58 17.89
C VAL A 345 2.72 10.70 16.90
N LEU A 346 2.23 10.56 15.67
CA LEU A 346 2.40 11.51 14.58
C LEU A 346 1.09 12.21 14.28
N TYR A 347 1.06 13.53 14.42
CA TYR A 347 -0.07 14.36 14.01
C TYR A 347 0.20 15.04 12.67
N VAL A 348 -0.67 14.81 11.70
CA VAL A 348 -0.64 15.45 10.39
C VAL A 348 -1.67 16.58 10.37
N LEU A 349 -1.19 17.82 10.47
CA LEU A 349 -2.01 19.03 10.54
C LEU A 349 -1.89 19.81 9.23
N LEU A 350 -3.00 19.86 8.47
CA LEU A 350 -3.03 20.53 7.17
C LEU A 350 -2.86 22.05 7.29
N SER A 351 -2.01 22.64 6.44
CA SER A 351 -1.79 24.10 6.36
C SER A 351 -1.32 24.76 7.66
N VAL A 352 -0.82 23.98 8.64
CA VAL A 352 -0.26 24.54 9.87
C VAL A 352 1.21 24.90 9.64
N PRO A 353 1.64 26.15 9.93
CA PRO A 353 3.02 26.57 9.77
C PRO A 353 4.00 25.77 10.63
N GLU A 354 5.19 25.49 10.10
CA GLU A 354 6.22 24.67 10.77
C GLU A 354 6.60 25.23 12.15
N GLN A 355 6.65 26.56 12.33
CA GLN A 355 6.92 27.17 13.63
C GLN A 355 5.88 26.77 14.70
N VAL A 356 4.62 26.66 14.30
CA VAL A 356 3.54 26.23 15.20
C VAL A 356 3.64 24.73 15.49
N LEU A 357 4.07 23.92 14.51
CA LEU A 357 4.33 22.50 14.73
C LEU A 357 5.44 22.30 15.76
N ASP A 358 6.54 23.05 15.67
CA ASP A 358 7.65 22.99 16.63
C ASP A 358 7.20 23.36 18.06
N GLU A 359 6.35 24.39 18.20
CA GLU A 359 5.75 24.76 19.50
C GLU A 359 4.89 23.62 20.07
N LEU A 360 4.08 22.99 19.24
CA LEU A 360 3.25 21.83 19.62
C LEU A 360 4.10 20.62 19.99
N GLU A 361 5.18 20.34 19.25
CA GLU A 361 6.13 19.27 19.58
C GLU A 361 6.73 19.48 20.98
N ASN A 362 7.18 20.70 21.28
CA ASN A 362 7.73 21.04 22.58
C ASN A 362 6.70 20.92 23.72
N GLN A 363 5.44 21.25 23.44
CA GLN A 363 4.37 21.19 24.43
C GLN A 363 3.90 19.76 24.72
N TRP A 364 3.73 18.93 23.67
CA TRP A 364 3.06 17.62 23.79
C TRP A 364 4.03 16.43 23.73
N GLY A 365 5.24 16.62 23.19
CA GLY A 365 6.22 15.56 22.96
C GLY A 365 5.85 14.57 21.86
N PHE A 366 4.75 14.83 21.12
CA PHE A 366 4.40 14.13 19.89
C PHE A 366 5.29 14.60 18.74
N THR A 367 5.23 13.87 17.63
CA THR A 367 5.76 14.37 16.35
C THR A 367 4.63 15.07 15.61
N PHE A 368 4.88 16.26 15.07
CA PHE A 368 3.91 17.02 14.28
C PHE A 368 4.45 17.26 12.88
N ALA A 369 3.58 17.09 11.89
CA ALA A 369 3.90 17.33 10.49
C ALA A 369 2.73 18.04 9.80
N ASN A 370 3.03 18.73 8.72
CA ASN A 370 2.03 19.17 7.75
C ASN A 370 2.20 18.41 6.44
N GLU A 371 1.42 18.76 5.42
CA GLU A 371 1.48 18.12 4.11
C GLU A 371 2.85 18.24 3.41
N LYS A 372 3.70 19.19 3.82
CA LYS A 372 5.04 19.41 3.25
C LYS A 372 6.12 18.63 4.00
N THR A 373 5.99 18.53 5.32
CA THR A 373 7.02 17.92 6.18
C THR A 373 6.78 16.46 6.51
N LEU A 374 5.58 15.93 6.23
CA LEU A 374 5.18 14.56 6.56
C LEU A 374 6.21 13.48 6.17
N GLU A 375 6.70 13.51 4.93
CA GLU A 375 7.68 12.53 4.46
C GLU A 375 8.98 12.63 5.27
N ALA A 376 9.50 13.85 5.47
CA ALA A 376 10.75 14.06 6.20
C ALA A 376 10.65 13.63 7.68
N GLU A 377 9.53 13.90 8.35
CA GLU A 377 9.33 13.48 9.75
C GLU A 377 9.16 11.96 9.87
N LEU A 378 8.46 11.32 8.94
CA LEU A 378 8.37 9.86 8.88
C LEU A 378 9.73 9.21 8.67
N GLU A 379 10.58 9.81 7.83
CA GLU A 379 11.92 9.28 7.58
C GLU A 379 12.78 9.30 8.86
N LYS A 380 12.68 10.35 9.68
CA LYS A 380 13.33 10.45 11.00
C LYS A 380 12.75 9.47 12.01
N LEU A 381 11.43 9.30 12.03
CA LEU A 381 10.73 8.41 12.97
C LEU A 381 11.04 6.93 12.75
N LEU A 382 11.18 6.55 11.48
CA LEU A 382 11.44 5.18 11.04
C LEU A 382 12.94 4.83 10.95
N ALA A 383 13.83 5.81 11.16
CA ALA A 383 15.23 5.55 11.45
C ALA A 383 15.37 4.90 12.84
#